data_AF-W1PJQ0-F1
#
_entry.id   AF-W1PJQ0-F1
#
_cell.length_a   1.000
_cell.length_b   1.000
_cell.length_c   1.000
_cell.angle_alpha   90.00
_cell.angle_beta   90.00
_cell.angle_gamma   90.00
#
_symmetry.space_group_name_H-M   'P 1'
#
loop_
_entity.id
_entity.type
_entity.pdbx_description
1 polymer ?
#
loop_
_entity_poly.entity_id
_entity_poly.type
_entity_poly.pdbx_seq_one_letter_code
_entity_poly.pdbx_strand_id
1 'polypeptide(L)'
;MKYDQMMMKDIEENFYQGVKEPVEELKEKESEMQSLEELNNVLLRKEREAIDELQAARKAAVEYFEKKSNNRSSIGVKRMGVLDEQPFTRAVKAKLPNEEWDLRASELCSLWEERTRNPSWHPFKTVTIASMDREVIDENDDKLRELRDEYGD
;
A
#
# COMPACT_ATOMS: atom_id res chain seq x y z
N MET A 1 -58.85 25.06 46.26
CA MET A 1 -59.30 24.03 45.30
C MET A 1 -59.37 24.54 43.86
N LYS A 2 -60.25 25.48 43.46
CA LYS A 2 -60.28 25.97 42.06
C LYS A 2 -59.02 26.72 41.62
N TYR A 3 -58.47 27.57 42.49
CA TYR A 3 -57.24 28.33 42.20
C TYR A 3 -56.00 27.43 42.11
N ASP A 4 -55.88 26.44 42.99
CA ASP A 4 -54.76 25.48 42.97
C ASP A 4 -54.78 24.59 41.71
N GLN A 5 -55.98 24.19 41.25
CA GLN A 5 -56.14 23.47 39.98
C GLN A 5 -55.76 24.32 38.77
N MET A 6 -56.08 25.61 38.78
CA MET A 6 -55.72 26.53 37.70
C MET A 6 -54.20 26.74 37.63
N MET A 7 -53.55 26.97 38.78
CA MET A 7 -52.09 27.11 38.87
C MET A 7 -51.34 25.85 38.44
N MET A 8 -51.81 24.65 38.84
CA MET A 8 -51.24 23.38 38.38
C MET A 8 -51.30 23.24 36.86
N LYS A 9 -52.42 23.64 36.26
CA LYS A 9 -52.64 23.56 34.82
C LYS A 9 -51.70 24.48 34.03
N ASP A 10 -51.50 25.71 34.53
CA ASP A 10 -50.59 26.68 33.93
C ASP A 10 -49.12 26.22 34.03
N ILE A 11 -48.74 25.54 35.12
CA ILE A 11 -47.41 24.96 35.28
C ILE A 11 -47.19 23.80 34.31
N GLU A 12 -48.16 22.89 34.19
CA GLU A 12 -48.09 21.79 33.21
C GLU A 12 -47.97 22.32 31.78
N GLU A 13 -48.80 23.29 31.40
CA GLU A 13 -48.83 23.84 30.04
C GLU A 13 -47.52 24.53 29.66
N ASN A 14 -46.93 25.29 30.59
CA ASN A 14 -45.61 25.90 30.38
C ASN A 14 -44.49 24.85 30.27
N PHE A 15 -44.55 23.77 31.06
CA PHE A 15 -43.61 22.67 30.96
C PHE A 15 -43.70 21.95 29.61
N TYR A 16 -44.92 21.62 29.16
CA TYR A 16 -45.14 21.01 27.85
C TYR A 16 -44.62 21.90 26.72
N GLN A 17 -44.80 23.22 26.83
CA GLN A 17 -44.33 24.15 25.81
C GLN A 17 -42.80 24.26 25.78
N GLY A 18 -42.14 24.24 26.95
CA GLY A 18 -40.68 24.27 27.04
C GLY A 18 -39.99 22.99 26.56
N VAL A 19 -40.68 21.84 26.60
CA VAL A 19 -40.13 20.54 26.17
C VAL A 19 -40.43 20.22 24.70
N LYS A 20 -41.40 20.92 24.08
CA LYS A 20 -41.85 20.64 22.71
C LYS A 20 -40.75 20.80 21.65
N GLU A 21 -40.06 21.94 21.65
CA GLU A 21 -38.98 22.23 20.70
C GLU A 21 -37.82 21.22 20.80
N PRO A 22 -37.22 20.96 21.98
CA PRO A 22 -36.11 20.02 22.08
C PRO A 22 -36.52 18.58 21.73
N VAL A 23 -37.78 18.19 21.94
CA VAL A 23 -38.28 16.87 21.51
C VAL A 23 -38.34 16.75 19.98
N GLU A 24 -38.78 17.79 19.27
CA GLU A 24 -38.80 17.76 17.81
C GLU A 24 -37.39 17.81 17.21
N GLU A 25 -36.49 18.63 17.79
CA GLU A 25 -35.07 18.63 17.40
C GLU A 25 -34.42 17.25 17.60
N LEU A 26 -34.72 16.57 18.72
CA LEU A 26 -34.21 15.22 18.98
C LEU A 26 -34.72 14.21 17.94
N LYS A 27 -35.99 14.29 17.54
CA LYS A 27 -36.54 13.41 16.49
C LYS A 27 -35.90 13.68 15.13
N GLU A 28 -35.68 14.94 14.78
CA GLU A 28 -34.99 15.31 13.53
C GLU A 28 -33.56 14.76 13.54
N LYS A 29 -32.83 14.95 14.65
CA LYS A 29 -31.47 14.41 14.81
C LYS A 29 -31.42 12.88 14.76
N GLU A 30 -32.40 12.21 15.34
CA GLU A 30 -32.52 10.75 15.26
C GLU A 30 -32.74 10.28 13.81
N SER A 31 -33.61 10.96 13.05
CA SER A 31 -33.83 10.67 11.64
C SER A 31 -32.59 10.95 10.79
N GLU A 32 -31.89 12.06 11.04
CA GLU A 32 -30.62 12.38 10.38
C GLU A 32 -29.57 11.29 10.65
N MET A 33 -29.45 10.85 11.92
CA MET A 33 -28.52 9.81 12.33
C MET A 33 -28.79 8.49 11.61
N GLN A 34 -30.05 8.07 11.52
CA GLN A 34 -30.44 6.87 10.77
C GLN A 34 -30.06 6.97 9.29
N SER A 35 -30.31 8.13 8.66
CA SER A 35 -29.94 8.35 7.26
C SER A 35 -28.41 8.29 7.03
N LEU A 36 -27.63 8.82 7.97
CA LEU A 36 -26.17 8.78 7.91
C LEU A 36 -25.63 7.37 8.13
N GLU A 37 -26.24 6.59 9.02
CA GLU A 37 -25.91 5.18 9.24
C GLU A 37 -26.19 4.34 7.98
N GLU A 38 -27.36 4.55 7.34
CA GLU A 38 -27.70 3.91 6.07
C GLU A 38 -26.69 4.24 4.98
N LEU A 39 -26.35 5.53 4.83
CA LEU A 39 -25.35 5.97 3.85
C LEU A 39 -23.99 5.35 4.13
N ASN A 40 -23.55 5.32 5.39
CA ASN A 40 -22.28 4.71 5.78
C ASN A 40 -22.24 3.21 5.43
N ASN A 41 -23.32 2.49 5.71
CA ASN A 41 -23.45 1.07 5.33
C ASN A 41 -23.35 0.86 3.81
N VAL A 42 -23.94 1.75 3.02
CA VAL A 42 -23.83 1.71 1.55
C VAL A 42 -22.39 1.96 1.11
N LEU A 43 -21.72 2.97 1.68
CA LEU A 43 -20.34 3.31 1.34
C LEU A 43 -19.37 2.18 1.69
N LEU A 44 -19.49 1.59 2.88
CA LEU A 44 -18.66 0.46 3.30
C LEU A 44 -18.80 -0.75 2.36
N ARG A 45 -20.02 -1.02 1.89
CA ARG A 45 -20.23 -2.08 0.88
C ARG A 45 -19.55 -1.74 -0.44
N LYS A 46 -19.70 -0.50 -0.92
CA LYS A 46 -19.07 -0.04 -2.16
C LYS A 46 -17.54 -0.07 -2.10
N GLU A 47 -16.97 0.31 -0.97
CA GLU A 47 -15.53 0.23 -0.72
C GLU A 47 -15.04 -1.21 -0.80
N ARG A 48 -15.73 -2.15 -0.13
CA ARG A 48 -15.40 -3.59 -0.20
C ARG A 48 -15.48 -4.12 -1.63
N GLU A 49 -16.57 -3.84 -2.34
CA GLU A 49 -16.74 -4.22 -3.75
C GLU A 49 -15.57 -3.70 -4.61
N ALA A 50 -15.21 -2.43 -4.47
CA ALA A 50 -14.10 -1.83 -5.24
C ALA A 50 -12.74 -2.44 -4.89
N ILE A 51 -12.49 -2.72 -3.60
CA ILE A 51 -11.26 -3.38 -3.15
C ILE A 51 -11.17 -4.79 -3.74
N ASP A 52 -12.25 -5.56 -3.70
CA ASP A 52 -12.30 -6.93 -4.24
C ASP A 52 -12.04 -6.93 -5.76
N GLU A 53 -12.67 -6.00 -6.50
CA GLU A 53 -12.44 -5.83 -7.94
C GLU A 53 -10.99 -5.48 -8.26
N LEU A 54 -10.39 -4.53 -7.51
CA LEU A 54 -8.98 -4.15 -7.67
C LEU A 54 -8.03 -5.30 -7.38
N GLN A 55 -8.28 -6.06 -6.31
CA GLN A 55 -7.47 -7.23 -5.95
C GLN A 55 -7.59 -8.34 -7.01
N ALA A 56 -8.80 -8.60 -7.51
CA ALA A 56 -9.04 -9.57 -8.58
C ALA A 56 -8.31 -9.17 -9.88
N ALA A 57 -8.42 -7.90 -10.28
CA ALA A 57 -7.74 -7.37 -11.45
C ALA A 57 -6.22 -7.44 -11.31
N ARG A 58 -5.68 -7.07 -10.14
CA ARG A 58 -4.24 -7.19 -9.84
C ARG A 58 -3.78 -8.64 -9.95
N LYS A 59 -4.51 -9.58 -9.35
CA LYS A 59 -4.16 -11.00 -9.38
C LYS A 59 -4.16 -11.54 -10.81
N ALA A 60 -5.20 -11.25 -11.59
CA ALA A 60 -5.29 -11.66 -12.99
C ALA A 60 -4.14 -11.08 -13.84
N ALA A 61 -3.77 -9.82 -13.61
CA ALA A 61 -2.64 -9.20 -14.30
C ALA A 61 -1.30 -9.88 -13.96
N VAL A 62 -1.04 -10.14 -12.68
CA VAL A 62 0.17 -10.87 -12.24
C VAL A 62 0.22 -12.25 -12.89
N GLU A 63 -0.86 -13.04 -12.81
CA GLU A 63 -0.90 -14.37 -13.41
C GLU A 63 -0.68 -14.36 -14.93
N TYR A 64 -1.24 -13.36 -15.63
CA TYR A 64 -1.05 -13.21 -17.08
C TYR A 64 0.43 -12.94 -17.41
N PHE A 65 1.07 -12.00 -16.71
CA PHE A 65 2.46 -11.63 -16.96
C PHE A 65 3.47 -12.67 -16.45
N GLU A 66 3.14 -13.47 -15.44
CA GLU A 66 3.96 -14.60 -15.00
C GLU A 66 4.01 -15.72 -16.04
N LYS A 67 2.86 -16.05 -16.65
CA LYS A 67 2.73 -17.13 -17.64
C LYS A 67 3.21 -16.72 -19.03
N LYS A 68 3.28 -15.42 -19.33
CA LYS A 68 3.73 -14.94 -20.64
C LYS A 68 5.22 -15.17 -20.81
N SER A 69 5.57 -16.13 -21.67
CA SER A 69 6.97 -16.37 -22.06
C SER A 69 7.52 -15.16 -22.82
N ASN A 70 8.70 -14.69 -22.41
CA ASN A 70 9.41 -13.55 -23.01
C ASN A 70 9.99 -13.85 -24.41
N ASN A 71 9.69 -15.00 -25.02
CA ASN A 71 10.58 -15.54 -26.04
C ASN A 71 10.58 -14.82 -27.40
N ARG A 72 9.60 -13.97 -27.78
CA ARG A 72 9.61 -13.20 -29.06
C ARG A 72 8.67 -11.97 -29.13
N SER A 73 8.33 -11.33 -28.00
CA SER A 73 7.39 -10.20 -28.02
C SER A 73 8.12 -8.85 -28.14
N SER A 74 7.53 -7.86 -28.82
CA SER A 74 8.01 -6.46 -28.83
C SER A 74 7.90 -5.76 -27.46
N ILE A 75 7.20 -6.38 -26.52
CA ILE A 75 7.00 -5.92 -25.15
C ILE A 75 7.55 -7.01 -24.21
N GLY A 76 8.53 -6.65 -23.39
CA GLY A 76 9.09 -7.51 -22.34
C GLY A 76 8.47 -7.21 -20.98
N VAL A 77 8.35 -8.25 -20.14
CA VAL A 77 7.95 -8.08 -18.74
C VAL A 77 9.20 -7.99 -17.87
N LYS A 78 9.42 -6.85 -17.20
CA LYS A 78 10.47 -6.69 -16.18
C LYS A 78 9.89 -7.00 -14.79
N ARG A 79 10.47 -7.99 -14.10
CA ARG A 79 10.04 -8.39 -12.75
C ARG A 79 10.89 -7.66 -11.72
N MET A 80 10.25 -6.99 -10.77
CA MET A 80 10.96 -6.30 -9.68
C MET A 80 11.64 -7.33 -8.77
N GLY A 81 12.89 -7.06 -8.39
CA GLY A 81 13.69 -7.95 -7.54
C GLY A 81 14.23 -9.20 -8.24
N VAL A 82 14.04 -9.35 -9.56
CA VAL A 82 14.73 -10.36 -10.37
C VAL A 82 15.93 -9.70 -11.02
N LEU A 83 17.10 -10.30 -10.87
CA LEU A 83 18.36 -9.77 -11.39
C LEU A 83 18.80 -10.54 -12.64
N ASP A 84 19.64 -9.89 -13.46
CA ASP A 84 20.33 -10.58 -14.54
C ASP A 84 21.49 -11.40 -13.92
N GLU A 85 21.56 -12.69 -14.21
CA GLU A 85 22.58 -13.60 -13.70
C GLU A 85 23.93 -13.43 -14.43
N GLN A 86 23.93 -12.84 -15.64
CA GLN A 86 25.13 -12.71 -16.46
C GLN A 86 26.27 -11.90 -15.80
N PRO A 87 26.01 -10.73 -15.19
CA PRO A 87 27.04 -9.99 -14.44
C PRO A 87 27.67 -10.82 -13.32
N PHE A 88 26.86 -11.51 -12.52
CA PHE A 88 27.34 -12.37 -11.44
C PHE A 88 28.19 -13.52 -11.97
N THR A 89 27.74 -14.16 -13.04
CA THR A 89 28.51 -15.22 -13.72
C THR A 89 29.88 -14.71 -14.19
N ARG A 90 29.95 -13.52 -14.78
CA ARG A 90 31.22 -12.94 -15.24
C ARG A 90 32.16 -12.61 -14.08
N ALA A 91 31.65 -11.97 -13.04
CA ALA A 91 32.44 -11.57 -11.88
C ALA A 91 32.98 -12.78 -11.12
N VAL A 92 32.14 -13.79 -10.89
CA VAL A 92 32.56 -15.04 -10.23
C VAL A 92 33.58 -15.79 -11.07
N LYS A 93 33.37 -15.95 -12.39
CA LYS A 93 34.35 -16.57 -13.30
C LYS A 93 35.72 -15.88 -13.30
N ALA A 94 35.75 -14.57 -13.19
CA ALA A 94 37.01 -13.81 -13.16
C ALA A 94 37.82 -14.09 -11.88
N LYS A 95 37.16 -14.39 -10.75
CA LYS A 95 37.78 -14.71 -9.47
C LYS A 95 38.05 -16.19 -9.25
N LEU A 96 37.17 -17.05 -9.75
CA LEU A 96 37.12 -18.49 -9.50
C LEU A 96 37.23 -19.23 -10.84
N PRO A 97 38.43 -19.66 -11.26
CA PRO A 97 38.64 -20.40 -12.52
C PRO A 97 38.23 -21.89 -12.43
N ASN A 98 37.74 -22.36 -11.29
CA ASN A 98 37.33 -23.74 -10.99
C ASN A 98 35.88 -24.05 -11.40
N GLU A 99 35.54 -25.32 -11.61
CA GLU A 99 34.24 -25.81 -12.16
C GLU A 99 32.99 -25.46 -11.32
N GLU A 100 33.14 -24.86 -10.13
CA GLU A 100 32.04 -24.48 -9.25
C GLU A 100 31.54 -23.02 -9.44
N TRP A 101 32.11 -22.28 -10.40
CA TRP A 101 31.72 -20.88 -10.63
C TRP A 101 30.21 -20.72 -10.93
N ASP A 102 29.58 -21.73 -11.53
CA ASP A 102 28.17 -21.68 -11.94
C ASP A 102 27.25 -21.69 -10.72
N LEU A 103 27.49 -22.62 -9.80
CA LEU A 103 26.76 -22.69 -8.53
C LEU A 103 26.98 -21.42 -7.70
N ARG A 104 28.22 -20.93 -7.61
CA ARG A 104 28.56 -19.71 -6.86
C ARG A 104 27.93 -18.45 -7.44
N ALA A 105 27.88 -18.32 -8.76
CA ALA A 105 27.21 -17.22 -9.43
C ALA A 105 25.70 -17.23 -9.15
N SER A 106 25.08 -18.41 -9.20
CA SER A 106 23.65 -18.57 -8.94
C SER A 106 23.29 -18.31 -7.47
N GLU A 107 24.11 -18.79 -6.52
CA GLU A 107 23.99 -18.49 -5.09
C GLU A 107 24.08 -16.98 -4.83
N LEU A 108 25.08 -16.31 -5.43
CA LEU A 108 25.28 -14.88 -5.29
C LEU A 108 24.10 -14.09 -5.89
N CYS A 109 23.67 -14.42 -7.10
CA CYS A 109 22.52 -13.76 -7.73
C CYS A 109 21.27 -13.90 -6.86
N SER A 110 20.98 -15.10 -6.36
CA SER A 110 19.83 -15.38 -5.50
C SER A 110 19.87 -14.59 -4.18
N LEU A 111 21.05 -14.49 -3.56
CA LEU A 111 21.27 -13.67 -2.36
C LEU A 111 20.93 -12.19 -2.61
N TRP A 112 21.33 -11.66 -3.77
CA TRP A 112 21.05 -10.27 -4.13
C TRP A 112 19.59 -10.03 -4.53
N GLU A 113 18.94 -11.00 -5.17
CA GLU A 113 17.49 -10.96 -5.38
C GLU A 113 16.71 -10.92 -4.06
N GLU A 114 17.11 -11.71 -3.06
CA GLU A 114 16.49 -11.69 -1.74
C GLU A 114 16.69 -10.33 -1.05
N ARG A 115 17.90 -9.77 -1.12
CA ARG A 115 18.18 -8.43 -0.60
C ARG A 115 17.30 -7.39 -1.27
N THR A 116 17.25 -7.34 -2.61
CA THR A 116 16.45 -6.35 -3.36
C THR A 116 14.94 -6.52 -3.17
N ARG A 117 14.48 -7.72 -2.79
CA ARG A 117 13.08 -7.97 -2.42
C ARG A 117 12.71 -7.42 -1.04
N ASN A 118 13.69 -7.17 -0.16
CA ASN A 118 13.45 -6.63 1.17
C ASN A 118 13.05 -5.14 1.10
N PRO A 119 11.81 -4.78 1.45
CA PRO A 119 11.34 -3.38 1.37
C PRO A 119 12.08 -2.44 2.32
N SER A 120 12.70 -2.96 3.38
CA SER A 120 13.44 -2.17 4.37
C SER A 120 14.84 -1.79 3.90
N TRP A 121 15.33 -2.37 2.79
CA TRP A 121 16.64 -2.04 2.24
C TRP A 121 16.46 -1.21 0.96
N HIS A 122 16.84 0.06 1.04
CA HIS A 122 16.70 1.04 -0.05
C HIS A 122 18.07 1.67 -0.33
N PRO A 123 18.92 1.07 -1.18
CA PRO A 123 20.27 1.54 -1.45
C PRO A 123 20.29 2.71 -2.46
N PHE A 124 19.33 3.63 -2.32
CA PHE A 124 19.17 4.80 -3.17
C PHE A 124 19.07 6.06 -2.30
N LYS A 125 19.62 7.15 -2.81
CA LYS A 125 19.51 8.48 -2.21
C LYS A 125 18.92 9.46 -3.21
N THR A 126 18.20 10.45 -2.69
CA THR A 126 17.65 11.52 -3.50
C THR A 126 18.70 12.60 -3.72
N VAL A 127 18.90 12.97 -4.97
CA VAL A 127 19.74 14.11 -5.38
C VAL A 127 18.93 15.04 -6.27
N THR A 128 19.07 16.35 -6.06
CA THR A 128 18.43 17.34 -6.92
C THR A 128 19.35 17.68 -8.09
N ILE A 129 18.93 17.30 -9.30
CA ILE A 129 19.66 17.60 -10.54
C ILE A 129 18.75 18.44 -11.43
N ALA A 130 19.18 19.66 -11.76
CA ALA A 130 18.43 20.61 -12.58
C ALA A 130 17.00 20.88 -12.06
N SER A 131 16.88 21.12 -10.75
CA SER A 131 15.61 21.39 -10.06
C SER A 131 14.59 20.24 -10.08
N MET A 132 15.01 19.02 -10.42
CA MET A 132 14.21 17.80 -10.28
C MET A 132 14.91 16.83 -9.34
N ASP A 133 14.17 16.31 -8.37
CA ASP A 133 14.65 15.25 -7.48
C ASP A 133 14.69 13.93 -8.23
N ARG A 134 15.84 13.25 -8.14
CA ARG A 134 16.08 11.94 -8.74
C ARG A 134 16.67 10.99 -7.70
N GLU A 135 16.27 9.73 -7.77
CA GLU A 135 16.94 8.68 -7.01
C GLU A 135 18.18 8.22 -7.77
N VAL A 136 19.32 8.20 -7.07
CA VAL A 136 20.58 7.63 -7.54
C VAL A 136 21.03 6.57 -6.55
N ILE A 137 21.85 5.61 -7.00
CA ILE A 137 22.42 4.59 -6.14
C ILE A 137 23.25 5.27 -5.04
N ASP A 138 23.10 4.83 -3.80
CA ASP A 138 23.95 5.29 -2.72
C ASP A 138 25.27 4.51 -2.68
N GLU A 139 26.34 5.13 -3.18
CA GLU A 139 27.70 4.56 -3.18
C GLU A 139 28.25 4.24 -1.77
N ASN A 140 27.62 4.79 -0.72
CA ASN A 140 27.98 4.52 0.65
C ASN A 140 27.20 3.35 1.27
N ASP A 141 26.25 2.73 0.56
CA ASP A 141 25.51 1.59 1.07
C ASP A 141 26.47 0.43 1.40
N ASP A 142 26.41 -0.03 2.65
CA ASP A 142 27.36 -1.01 3.18
C ASP A 142 27.35 -2.30 2.35
N LYS A 143 26.18 -2.79 1.94
CA LYS A 143 26.07 -4.03 1.17
C LYS A 143 26.62 -3.84 -0.24
N LEU A 144 26.28 -2.75 -0.92
CA LEU A 144 26.80 -2.47 -2.28
C LEU A 144 28.31 -2.28 -2.26
N ARG A 145 28.86 -1.68 -1.22
CA ARG A 145 30.31 -1.58 -1.03
C ARG A 145 30.95 -2.95 -0.84
N GLU A 146 30.39 -3.80 0.01
CA GLU A 146 30.84 -5.19 0.16
C GLU A 146 30.85 -5.94 -1.18
N LEU A 147 29.78 -5.77 -1.99
CA LEU A 147 29.70 -6.39 -3.32
C LEU A 147 30.85 -5.97 -4.23
N ARG A 148 31.09 -4.65 -4.30
CA ARG A 148 32.13 -4.07 -5.16
C ARG A 148 33.53 -4.45 -4.69
N ASP A 149 33.76 -4.43 -3.38
CA ASP A 149 35.06 -4.80 -2.81
C ASP A 149 35.36 -6.28 -3.05
N GLU A 150 34.34 -7.14 -3.06
CA GLU A 150 34.50 -8.56 -3.33
C GLU A 150 34.52 -8.89 -4.83
N TYR A 151 33.72 -8.27 -5.69
CA TYR A 151 33.56 -8.73 -7.08
C TYR A 151 33.97 -7.72 -8.15
N GLY A 152 34.33 -6.50 -7.75
CA GLY A 152 34.66 -5.40 -8.67
C GLY A 152 33.42 -4.70 -9.22
N ASP A 153 33.63 -3.92 -10.29
CA ASP A 153 32.59 -3.18 -11.01
C ASP A 153 31.88 -4.04 -12.09
#